data_AF-N8TXA1-F1
#
_entry.id   AF-N8TXA1-F1
#
_cell.length_a   1.000
_cell.length_b   1.000
_cell.length_c   1.000
_cell.angle_alpha   90.00
_cell.angle_beta   90.00
_cell.angle_gamma   90.00
#
_symmetry.space_group_name_H-M   'P 1'
#
loop_
_entity.id
_entity.type
_entity.pdbx_description
1 polymer ?
#
loop_
_entity_poly.entity_id
_entity_poly.type
_entity_poly.pdbx_seq_one_letter_code
_entity_poly.pdbx_strand_id
1 'polypeptide(L)' 'MPKVKFLKDLCSGQAGSVHDLQDYEANVLIQLGAAEVISDNQSIKPAEQDKKSAKKGD' A
#
# COMPACT_ATOMS: atom_id res chain seq x y z
N MET A 1 0.59 -16.04 -6.28
CA MET A 1 0.06 -15.04 -5.33
C MET A 1 0.98 -13.84 -5.39
N PRO A 2 0.57 -12.74 -6.06
CA PRO A 2 1.35 -11.51 -6.13
C PRO A 2 1.49 -10.86 -4.76
N LYS A 3 2.68 -10.31 -4.53
CA LYS A 3 2.95 -9.44 -3.41
C LYS A 3 2.59 -8.01 -3.78
N VAL A 4 1.71 -7.40 -3.00
CA VAL A 4 1.24 -6.03 -3.21
C VAL A 4 1.47 -5.17 -1.98
N LYS A 5 1.66 -3.87 -2.18
CA LYS A 5 1.66 -2.86 -1.12
C LYS A 5 0.36 -2.09 -1.16
N PHE A 6 -0.29 -1.94 -0.01
CA PHE A 6 -1.50 -1.11 0.08
C PHE A 6 -1.14 0.37 0.01
N LEU A 7 -1.91 1.12 -0.77
CA LEU A 7 -1.77 2.57 -0.95
C LEU A 7 -2.76 3.36 -0.07
N LYS A 8 -3.78 2.68 0.44
CA LYS A 8 -4.85 3.23 1.28
C LYS A 8 -5.09 2.29 2.46
N ASP A 9 -5.69 2.81 3.52
CA ASP A 9 -6.19 1.97 4.60
C ASP A 9 -7.38 1.15 4.11
N LEU A 10 -7.28 -0.16 4.24
CA LEU A 10 -8.30 -1.14 3.88
C LEU A 10 -8.72 -1.92 5.12
N CYS A 11 -9.90 -2.55 5.09
CA CYS A 11 -10.33 -3.44 6.17
C CYS A 11 -9.36 -4.62 6.39
N SER A 12 -8.57 -4.97 5.37
CA SER A 12 -7.59 -6.04 5.37
C SER A 12 -6.18 -5.61 5.81
N GLY A 13 -5.92 -4.30 5.95
CA GLY A 13 -4.58 -3.80 6.30
C GLY A 13 -4.42 -2.29 6.11
N GLN A 14 -3.40 -1.70 6.73
CA GLN A 14 -3.13 -0.27 6.65
C GLN A 14 -2.33 0.11 5.40
N ALA A 15 -2.42 1.38 4.98
CA ALA A 15 -1.58 1.91 3.92
C ALA A 15 -0.10 1.68 4.24
N GLY A 16 0.64 1.18 3.25
CA GLY A 16 2.04 0.83 3.35
C GLY A 16 2.32 -0.61 3.79
N SER A 17 1.32 -1.37 4.24
CA SER A 17 1.50 -2.79 4.53
C SER A 17 1.66 -3.60 3.24
N VAL A 18 2.37 -4.72 3.35
CA VAL A 18 2.65 -5.64 2.24
C VAL A 18 1.91 -6.93 2.48
N HIS A 19 1.15 -7.37 1.47
CA HIS A 19 0.33 -8.57 1.55
C HIS A 19 0.50 -9.41 0.29
N ASP A 20 0.49 -10.74 0.48
CA ASP A 20 0.37 -11.69 -0.61
C ASP A 20 -1.13 -11.94 -0.86
N LEU A 21 -1.61 -11.59 -2.05
CA LEU A 21 -3.02 -11.71 -2.42
C LEU A 21 -3.22 -12.70 -3.56
N GLN A 22 -4.48 -13.08 -3.79
CA GLN A 22 -4.86 -13.78 -5.01
C GLN A 22 -4.85 -12.82 -6.20
N ASP A 23 -4.58 -13.34 -7.40
CA ASP A 23 -4.40 -12.52 -8.61
C ASP A 23 -5.62 -11.64 -8.91
N TYR A 24 -6.84 -12.16 -8.68
CA TYR A 24 -8.07 -11.39 -8.90
C TYR A 24 -8.25 -10.26 -7.87
N GLU A 25 -7.89 -10.49 -6.60
CA GLU A 25 -7.97 -9.49 -5.54
C GLU A 25 -6.97 -8.35 -5.82
N ALA A 26 -5.72 -8.73 -6.14
CA ALA A 26 -4.70 -7.78 -6.52
C ALA A 26 -5.13 -6.94 -7.72
N ASN A 27 -5.66 -7.57 -8.77
CA ASN A 27 -6.13 -6.87 -9.97
C ASN A 27 -7.24 -5.85 -9.66
N VAL A 28 -8.21 -6.22 -8.82
CA VAL A 28 -9.27 -5.30 -8.38
C VAL A 28 -8.67 -4.13 -7.60
N LEU A 29 -7.80 -4.38 -6.63
CA LEU A 29 -7.19 -3.32 -5.82
C LEU A 29 -6.28 -2.39 -6.63
N ILE A 30 -5.58 -2.91 -7.64
CA ILE A 30 -4.76 -2.11 -8.56
C ILE A 30 -5.64 -1.21 -9.42
N GLN A 31 -6.72 -1.74 -10.00
CA GLN A 31 -7.66 -0.94 -10.82
C GLN A 31 -8.35 0.16 -10.00
N LEU A 32 -8.58 -0.08 -8.72
CA LEU A 32 -9.13 0.92 -7.79
C LEU A 32 -8.09 1.92 -7.26
N GLY A 33 -6.81 1.77 -7.65
CA GLY A 33 -5.71 2.58 -7.14
C GLY A 33 -5.55 2.46 -5.62
N ALA A 34 -5.76 1.25 -5.09
CA ALA A 34 -5.66 0.92 -3.67
C ALA A 34 -4.45 0.06 -3.34
N ALA A 35 -3.80 -0.55 -4.33
CA ALA A 35 -2.57 -1.34 -4.16
C ALA A 35 -1.63 -1.24 -5.37
N GLU A 36 -0.35 -1.50 -5.15
CA GLU A 36 0.69 -1.62 -6.18
C GLU A 36 1.41 -2.97 -6.08
N VAL A 37 1.79 -3.57 -7.22
CA VAL A 37 2.58 -4.82 -7.23
C VAL A 37 4.02 -4.50 -6.87
N ILE A 38 4.56 -5.25 -5.91
CA ILE A 38 5.98 -5.19 -5.56
C ILE A 38 6.69 -6.27 -6.37
N SER A 39 7.34 -5.88 -7.47
CA SER A 39 8.25 -6.76 -8.20
C SER A 39 9.63 -6.73 -7.54
N ASP A 40 10.27 -7.88 -7.37
CA ASP A 40 11.63 -8.02 -6.80
C ASP A 40 12.73 -7.28 -7.59
N ASN A 41 12.39 -6.66 -8.73
CA ASN A 41 13.31 -5.90 -9.58
C ASN A 41 13.09 -4.38 -9.54
N GLN A 42 12.21 -3.87 -8.67
CA GLN A 42 12.11 -2.43 -8.44
C GLN A 42 12.75 -2.07 -7.10
N SER A 43 13.93 -1.45 -7.19
CA SER A 43 14.58 -0.76 -6.08
C SER A 43 13.56 0.15 -5.39
N ILE A 44 13.13 -0.28 -4.21
CA ILE A 44 12.28 0.49 -3.32
C ILE A 44 13.06 1.74 -2.94
N LYS A 45 12.86 2.86 -3.66
CA LYS A 45 13.18 4.16 -3.10
C LYS A 45 12.15 4.39 -1.99
N PRO A 46 12.58 4.50 -0.71
CA PRO A 46 11.63 4.75 0.37
C PRO A 46 10.95 6.09 0.10
N ALA A 47 9.66 6.04 -0.25
CA ALA A 47 8.82 7.21 -0.24
C ALA A 47 8.72 7.69 1.21
N GLU A 48 9.38 8.81 1.45
CA GLU A 48 9.45 9.57 2.68
C GLU A 48 8.08 9.67 3.35
N GLN A 49 8.01 9.20 4.58
CA GLN A 49 6.85 9.37 5.44
C GLN A 49 6.77 10.84 5.86
N ASP A 50 6.12 11.66 5.03
CA ASP A 50 5.68 13.00 5.40
C ASP A 50 4.46 12.86 6.34
N LYS A 51 4.72 12.47 7.60
CA LYS A 51 3.77 12.68 8.70
C LYS A 51 3.93 14.11 9.21
N LYS A 52 3.45 15.08 8.43
CA LYS A 52 3.15 16.41 8.93
C LYS A 52 1.72 16.44 9.45
N SER A 53 1.58 16.93 10.69
CA SER A 53 0.38 17.55 11.26
C SER A 53 -0.51 16.67 12.14
N ALA A 54 -0.17 16.55 13.42
CA ALA A 54 -1.15 16.59 14.50
C ALA A 54 -0.87 17.82 15.36
N LYS A 55 -1.61 18.91 15.11
CA LYS A 55 -1.67 20.12 15.96
C LYS A 55 -3.12 20.37 16.36
N LYS A 56 -3.39 20.27 17.68
CA LYS A 56 -4.33 21.05 18.53
C LYS A 56 -4.59 20.22 19.80
N GLY A 57 -4.21 20.68 20.99
CA GLY A 57 -5.00 21.55 21.90
C GLY A 57 -5.66 20.63 22.94
N ASP A 58 -5.62 20.82 24.26
CA ASP A 58 -5.44 21.96 25.16
C ASP A 58 -4.55 21.57 26.36
#